data_AF-A0A2W6BWG1-F1
#
_entry.id   AF-A0A2W6BWG1-F1
#
_cell.length_a   1.000
_cell.length_b   1.000
_cell.length_c   1.000
_cell.angle_alpha   90.00
_cell.angle_beta   90.00
_cell.angle_gamma   90.00
#
_symmetry.space_group_name_H-M   'P 1'
#
loop_
_entity.id
_entity.type
_entity.pdbx_description
1 polymer ?
#
loop_
_entity_poly.entity_id
_entity_poly.type
_entity_poly.pdbx_seq_one_letter_code
_entity_poly.pdbx_strand_id
1 'polypeptide(L)' 'MRFSITTKQTRPVQAAIDVIDPGAWVSIAYIAYPHAIYDEATQQWISDAEIAETTYTAYQSRRKSEQITVRLIVPRVK' A
#
# COMPACT_ATOMS: atom_id res chain seq x y z
N MET A 1 -17.86 4.38 -8.90
CA MET A 1 -17.61 3.87 -7.53
C MET A 1 -16.24 3.19 -7.52
N ARG A 2 -15.37 3.47 -6.55
CA ARG A 2 -14.04 2.84 -6.43
C ARG A 2 -14.02 2.04 -5.14
N PHE A 3 -13.50 0.82 -5.19
CA PHE A 3 -13.42 -0.07 -4.04
C PHE A 3 -11.97 -0.47 -3.82
N SER A 4 -11.55 -0.49 -2.56
CA SER A 4 -10.29 -1.09 -2.12
C SER A 4 -10.58 -2.45 -1.50
N ILE A 5 -9.82 -3.46 -1.90
CA ILE A 5 -9.89 -4.81 -1.32
C ILE A 5 -8.51 -5.22 -0.83
N THR A 6 -8.46 -5.90 0.31
CA THR A 6 -7.21 -6.48 0.80
C THR A 6 -6.91 -7.77 0.04
N THR A 7 -5.70 -7.87 -0.52
CA THR A 7 -5.22 -9.08 -1.19
C THR A 7 -4.27 -9.87 -0.30
N LYS A 8 -4.15 -11.17 -0.54
CA LYS A 8 -3.17 -12.01 0.15
C LYS A 8 -1.76 -11.66 -0.34
N GLN A 9 -0.79 -11.66 0.59
CA GLN A 9 0.62 -11.55 0.24
C GLN A 9 1.07 -12.84 -0.47
N THR A 10 1.40 -12.70 -1.76
CA THR A 10 1.85 -13.80 -2.63
C THR A 10 3.15 -13.39 -3.31
N ARG A 11 3.92 -14.34 -3.86
CA ARG A 11 5.19 -14.02 -4.53
C ARG A 11 5.07 -12.94 -5.62
N PRO A 12 4.04 -12.94 -6.50
CA PRO A 12 3.88 -11.86 -7.49
C PRO A 12 3.55 -10.50 -6.87
N VAL A 13 2.79 -10.48 -5.76
CA VAL A 13 2.51 -9.24 -5.02
C VAL A 13 3.78 -8.72 -4.38
N GLN A 14 4.58 -9.59 -3.75
CA GLN A 14 5.87 -9.20 -3.17
C GLN A 14 6.82 -8.64 -4.24
N ALA A 15 6.95 -9.32 -5.38
CA ALA A 15 7.78 -8.83 -6.48
C ALA A 15 7.31 -7.45 -7.00
N ALA A 16 6.01 -7.18 -7.01
CA ALA A 16 5.47 -5.87 -7.37
C ALA A 16 5.76 -4.80 -6.30
N ILE A 17 5.87 -5.18 -5.03
CA ILE A 17 6.28 -4.31 -3.92
C ILE A 17 7.78 -4.00 -4.01
N ASP A 18 8.60 -5.00 -4.32
CA ASP A 18 10.07 -4.88 -4.31
C ASP A 18 10.61 -3.91 -5.40
N VAL A 19 9.82 -3.68 -6.46
CA VAL A 19 10.17 -2.74 -7.54
C VAL A 19 9.71 -1.31 -7.29
N ILE A 20 9.04 -1.04 -6.16
CA ILE A 20 8.58 0.31 -5.81
C ILE A 20 9.79 1.17 -5.49
N ASP A 21 9.88 2.31 -6.17
CA ASP A 21 10.94 3.29 -5.94
C ASP A 21 10.91 3.81 -4.49
N PRO A 22 12.06 3.94 -3.81
CA PRO A 22 12.11 4.48 -2.44
C PRO A 22 11.48 5.87 -2.28
N GLY A 23 11.49 6.70 -3.33
CA GLY A 23 10.85 8.02 -3.36
C GLY A 23 9.36 8.00 -3.70
N ALA A 24 8.79 6.86 -4.06
CA ALA A 24 7.34 6.70 -4.26
C ALA A 24 6.57 6.50 -2.95
N TRP A 25 7.27 6.35 -1.82
CA TRP A 25 6.68 6.23 -0.50
C TRP A 25 6.29 7.61 0.05
N VAL A 26 5.00 7.80 0.30
CA VAL A 26 4.45 9.03 0.85
C VAL A 26 4.12 8.80 2.31
N SER A 27 4.72 9.60 3.19
CA SER A 27 4.38 9.61 4.61
C SER A 27 2.94 10.09 4.81
N ILE A 28 2.19 9.34 5.60
CA ILE A 28 0.79 9.61 5.88
C ILE A 28 0.59 9.78 7.38
N ALA A 29 0.55 11.04 7.82
CA ALA A 29 0.28 11.39 9.21
C ALA A 29 -1.18 11.12 9.63
N TYR A 30 -2.10 10.96 8.67
CA TYR A 30 -3.54 10.87 8.93
C TYR A 30 -4.20 9.76 8.10
N ILE A 31 -3.81 8.51 8.34
CA ILE A 31 -4.73 7.39 8.09
C ILE A 31 -5.07 6.81 9.43
N ALA A 32 -6.36 6.56 9.64
CA ALA A 32 -6.93 5.93 10.81
C ALA A 32 -6.41 4.49 10.97
N TYR A 33 -5.13 4.36 11.31
CA TYR A 33 -4.60 3.18 11.93
C TYR A 33 -5.06 3.21 13.39
N PRO A 34 -5.68 2.14 13.89
CA PRO A 34 -6.11 2.06 15.29
C PRO A 34 -4.96 2.13 16.31
N HIS A 35 -3.70 2.22 15.84
CA HIS A 35 -2.49 2.35 16.65
C HIS A 35 -1.72 3.66 16.38
N ALA A 36 -2.38 4.70 15.88
CA ALA A 36 -1.76 6.02 15.83
C ALA A 36 -1.38 6.43 17.27
N ILE A 37 -0.08 6.60 17.53
CA ILE A 37 0.43 7.01 18.84
C ILE A 37 0.36 8.53 18.85
N TYR A 38 -0.40 9.06 19.81
CA TYR A 38 -0.42 10.50 20.06
C TYR A 38 0.85 10.85 20.84
N ASP A 39 1.70 11.69 20.26
CA ASP A 39 2.89 12.21 20.95
C ASP A 39 2.49 13.46 21.73
N GLU A 40 2.48 13.34 23.07
CA GLU A 40 2.11 14.40 24.00
C GLU A 40 3.16 15.53 24.10
N ALA A 41 4.40 15.28 23.68
CA ALA A 41 5.48 16.28 23.69
C ALA A 41 5.44 17.17 22.44
N THR A 42 4.99 16.65 21.30
CA THR A 42 4.87 17.41 20.05
C THR A 42 3.42 17.84 19.73
N GLN A 43 2.44 17.37 20.51
CA GLN A 43 1.00 17.54 20.28
C GLN A 43 0.57 17.13 18.86
N GLN A 44 1.23 16.11 18.31
CA GLN A 44 0.97 15.62 16.96
C GLN A 44 0.75 14.11 16.99
N TRP A 45 -0.10 13.64 16.07
CA TRP A 45 -0.22 12.22 15.79
C TRP A 45 1.04 11.76 15.07
N ILE A 46 1.91 11.04 15.76
CA ILE A 46 3.08 10.43 15.13
C ILE A 46 2.66 9.04 14.67
N SER A 47 2.38 8.97 13.38
CA SER A 47 2.23 7.74 12.63
C SER A 47 3.36 7.75 11.61
N ASP A 48 4.44 7.00 11.87
CA ASP A 48 5.50 6.74 10.88
C ASP A 48 5.01 5.69 9.86
N ALA A 49 3.81 5.93 9.35
CA ALA A 49 3.20 5.14 8.30
C ALA A 49 3.51 5.79 6.96
N GLU A 50 3.86 4.97 6.00
CA GLU A 50 4.10 5.37 4.63
C GLU A 50 3.25 4.50 3.71
N ILE A 51 2.72 5.11 2.65
CA ILE A 51 2.02 4.38 1.59
C ILE A 51 2.78 4.59 0.30
N ALA A 52 2.97 3.50 -0.43
CA ALA A 52 3.31 3.54 -1.83
C ALA A 52 2.18 2.98 -2.69
N GLU A 53 2.14 3.43 -3.93
CA GLU A 53 1.23 2.91 -4.93
C GLU A 53 2.00 2.41 -6.14
N THR A 54 1.57 1.26 -6.68
CA THR A 54 2.10 0.73 -7.93
C THR A 54 1.01 0.11 -8.78
N THR A 55 1.28 -0.08 -10.07
CA THR A 55 0.35 -0.79 -10.97
C THR A 55 0.57 -2.29 -10.85
N TYR A 56 -0.50 -3.05 -10.63
CA TYR A 56 -0.44 -4.50 -10.52
C TYR A 56 -1.46 -5.16 -11.43
N THR A 57 -1.02 -6.18 -12.17
CA THR A 57 -1.91 -7.02 -12.98
C THR A 57 -2.16 -8.34 -12.27
N ALA A 58 -3.41 -8.59 -11.87
CA ALA A 58 -3.84 -9.85 -11.30
C ALA A 58 -4.12 -10.90 -12.40
N TYR A 59 -4.13 -12.19 -12.01
CA TYR A 59 -4.46 -13.31 -12.90
C TYR A 59 -3.56 -13.43 -14.14
N GLN A 60 -2.26 -13.12 -14.01
CA GLN A 60 -1.31 -13.10 -15.14
C GLN A 60 -1.17 -14.44 -15.87
N SER A 61 -1.46 -15.56 -15.22
CA SER A 61 -1.46 -16.90 -15.84
C SER A 61 -2.71 -17.22 -16.67
N ARG A 62 -3.73 -16.35 -16.64
CA ARG A 62 -4.98 -16.47 -17.41
C ARG A 62 -4.87 -15.73 -18.74
N ARG A 63 -5.91 -15.85 -19.58
CA ARG A 63 -5.95 -15.16 -20.87
C ARG A 63 -5.89 -13.65 -20.64
N LYS A 64 -5.33 -12.89 -21.59
CA LYS A 64 -5.23 -11.42 -21.48
C LYS A 64 -6.56 -10.73 -21.17
N SER A 65 -7.67 -11.27 -21.67
CA SER A 65 -9.04 -10.78 -21.40
C SER A 65 -9.51 -10.97 -19.96
N GLU A 66 -8.84 -11.82 -19.18
CA GLU A 66 -9.17 -12.14 -17.78
C GLU A 66 -8.18 -11.50 -16.80
N GLN A 67 -7.16 -10.80 -17.32
CA GLN A 67 -6.19 -10.08 -16.51
C GLN A 67 -6.79 -8.74 -16.07
N ILE A 68 -6.70 -8.47 -14.78
CA ILE A 68 -7.26 -7.25 -14.19
C ILE A 68 -6.12 -6.37 -13.73
N THR A 69 -6.01 -5.17 -14.31
CA THR A 69 -5.03 -4.17 -13.88
C THR A 69 -5.64 -3.29 -12.79
N VAL A 70 -4.95 -3.19 -11.66
CA VAL A 70 -5.37 -2.44 -10.48
C VAL A 70 -4.23 -1.57 -9.95
N ARG A 71 -4.59 -0.58 -9.13
CA ARG A 71 -3.63 0.10 -8.25
C ARG A 71 -3.43 -0.77 -7.01
N LEU A 72 -2.20 -1.19 -6.77
CA LEU A 72 -1.77 -1.84 -5.54
C LEU A 72 -1.34 -0.74 -4.57
N ILE A 73 -2.08 -0.62 -3.47
CA ILE A 73 -1.78 0.31 -2.38
C ILE A 73 -1.04 -0.48 -1.30
N VAL A 74 0.19 -0.06 -0.98
CA VAL A 74 1.10 -0.77 -0.08
C VAL A 74 1.37 0.13 1.12
N PRO A 75 0.69 -0.10 2.25
CA PRO A 75 1.06 0.55 3.49
C PRO A 75 2.22 -0.17 4.18
N ARG A 76 3.09 0.61 4.81
CA ARG A 76 4.08 0.13 5.78
C ARG A 76 4.09 1.04 7.01
N VAL A 77 4.55 0.50 8.13
CA VAL A 77 4.85 1.24 9.35
C VAL A 77 6.35 1.08 9.59
N LYS A 78 7.05 2.17 9.92
CA LYS A 78 8.45 2.12 10.38
C LYS A 78 8.55 1.87 11.87
#